data_AF-A0A849QQ32-F1
#
_entry.id   AF-A0A849QQ32-F1
#
_cell.length_a   1.000
_cell.length_b   1.000
_cell.length_c   1.000
_cell.angle_alpha   90.00
_cell.angle_beta   90.00
_cell.angle_gamma   90.00
#
_symmetry.space_group_name_H-M   'P 1'
#
loop_
_entity.id
_entity.type
_entity.pdbx_description
1 polymer ?
#
loop_
_entity_poly.entity_id
_entity_poly.type
_entity_poly.pdbx_seq_one_letter_code
_entity_poly.pdbx_strand_id
1 'polypeptide(L)'
;FNFDKLSEYDLEEAVRSRHVVVHGTLTHNVSADVWSSRAIERLVSDIPVGLCEQPDDVIAEGLVSDYHFPFIGNPIDVWDQKLSCSSHFQVLDTGQFWQWHIADFVQVEGRHYGKWTSSEVDLEPLDQIHEKLALLRNPVIKPGKPGHTDFKVDIEKFYQWLNDLRRPILDALWDIHVRKRRAQSSFPKVTKCIPPQLSRFESFTIRNGEIYTKFFAAPVFFRSCRQHAIEAEKLVSSGDKQGSVAKLDEIYQERANAIILGAACLEAFINDLGFEHFPKLWKNVESLSLTAKWQLYLVLKGKNDLFDPGREPYQSLVQLKKSRDKMMHFKGDYKKVRQMTNGVITHTEHDLRREFVCDLPNRLEQLIQELCEATALPIPPWLTPKPNFGWM
;
A
#
# COMPACT_ATOMS: atom_id res chain seq x y z
N PHE A 1 28.05 11.09 -7.32
CA PHE A 1 29.03 11.21 -6.24
C PHE A 1 30.23 10.35 -6.58
N ASN A 2 31.45 10.90 -6.55
CA ASN A 2 32.67 10.11 -6.67
C ASN A 2 33.20 9.91 -5.24
N PHE A 3 32.90 8.75 -4.66
CA PHE A 3 33.37 8.38 -3.33
C PHE A 3 34.87 8.06 -3.29
N ASP A 4 35.52 7.87 -4.45
CA ASP A 4 36.97 7.71 -4.57
C ASP A 4 37.77 8.95 -4.13
N LYS A 5 37.09 10.07 -3.87
CA LYS A 5 37.67 11.32 -3.33
C LYS A 5 37.50 11.48 -1.82
N LEU A 6 36.74 10.60 -1.17
CA LEU A 6 36.57 10.59 0.28
C LEU A 6 37.46 9.47 0.82
N SER A 7 38.37 9.81 1.73
CA SER A 7 39.15 8.80 2.42
C SER A 7 38.28 8.08 3.46
N GLU A 8 38.67 6.87 3.84
CA GLU A 8 38.08 6.16 4.99
C GLU A 8 38.16 7.02 6.27
N TYR A 9 39.25 7.78 6.44
CA TYR A 9 39.41 8.74 7.53
C TYR A 9 38.37 9.87 7.48
N ASP A 10 38.06 10.43 6.30
CA ASP A 10 37.02 11.46 6.17
C ASP A 10 35.63 10.90 6.54
N LEU A 11 35.37 9.64 6.22
CA LEU A 11 34.14 8.93 6.61
C LEU A 11 34.10 8.67 8.11
N GLU A 12 35.19 8.17 8.71
CA GLU A 12 35.30 7.97 10.16
C GLU A 12 35.15 9.29 10.93
N GLU A 13 35.81 10.35 10.47
CA GLU A 13 35.70 11.68 11.08
C GLU A 13 34.28 12.23 10.93
N ALA A 14 33.64 12.06 9.78
CA ALA A 14 32.24 12.45 9.59
C ALA A 14 31.30 11.69 10.54
N VAL A 15 31.50 10.38 10.72
CA VAL A 15 30.74 9.54 11.65
C VAL A 15 30.99 9.93 13.11
N ARG A 16 32.22 10.32 13.47
CA ARG A 16 32.59 10.74 14.83
C ARG A 16 32.20 12.18 15.17
N SER A 17 32.12 13.07 14.18
CA SER A 17 31.92 14.51 14.40
C SER A 17 30.50 14.99 14.12
N ARG A 18 29.75 14.32 13.23
CA ARG A 18 28.40 14.72 12.84
C ARG A 18 27.40 13.65 13.20
N HIS A 19 26.71 13.92 14.30
CA HIS A 19 25.68 13.03 14.80
C HIS A 19 24.33 13.29 14.14
N VAL A 20 24.08 14.49 13.61
CA VAL A 20 22.77 14.90 13.06
C VAL A 20 22.79 14.98 11.53
N VAL A 21 21.82 14.34 10.89
CA VAL A 21 21.56 14.41 9.44
C VAL A 21 20.12 14.89 9.22
N VAL A 22 19.91 15.78 8.26
CA VAL A 22 18.59 16.32 7.92
C VAL A 22 18.36 16.16 6.43
N HIS A 23 18.21 14.91 5.99
CA HIS A 23 17.99 14.55 4.61
C HIS A 23 17.32 13.17 4.49
N GLY A 24 16.21 13.11 3.75
CA GLY A 24 15.45 11.87 3.57
C GLY A 24 14.86 11.33 4.88
N THR A 25 14.43 10.07 4.83
CA THR A 25 13.87 9.33 5.97
C THR A 25 14.48 7.94 6.02
N LEU A 26 14.75 7.43 7.21
CA LEU A 26 15.01 6.02 7.45
C LEU A 26 13.69 5.28 7.51
N THR A 27 13.58 4.28 6.64
CA THR A 27 12.52 3.29 6.68
C THR A 27 13.01 2.08 7.46
N HIS A 28 12.19 1.54 8.37
CA HIS A 28 12.51 0.36 9.17
C HIS A 28 11.38 -0.68 9.19
N ASN A 29 11.64 -1.86 9.77
CA ASN A 29 10.69 -2.96 9.95
C ASN A 29 10.09 -3.56 8.67
N VAL A 30 10.58 -3.17 7.50
CA VAL A 30 10.22 -3.72 6.19
C VAL A 30 11.49 -3.90 5.37
N SER A 31 11.51 -4.87 4.46
CA SER A 31 12.63 -5.01 3.53
C SER A 31 12.58 -3.94 2.44
N ALA A 32 13.76 -3.55 1.94
CA ALA A 32 13.87 -2.58 0.85
C ALA A 32 13.16 -3.06 -0.43
N ASP A 33 13.18 -4.36 -0.70
CA ASP A 33 12.51 -4.98 -1.85
C ASP A 33 10.98 -4.87 -1.75
N VAL A 34 10.41 -5.21 -0.59
CA VAL A 34 8.97 -5.07 -0.35
C VAL A 34 8.56 -3.61 -0.46
N TRP A 35 9.29 -2.70 0.19
CA TRP A 35 9.00 -1.26 0.10
C TRP A 35 9.06 -0.76 -1.35
N SER A 36 10.10 -1.12 -2.10
CA SER A 36 10.29 -0.69 -3.48
C SER A 36 9.20 -1.25 -4.40
N SER A 37 8.87 -2.54 -4.30
CA SER A 37 7.79 -3.15 -5.08
C SER A 37 6.46 -2.45 -4.80
N ARG A 38 6.15 -2.20 -3.52
CA ARG A 38 4.91 -1.53 -3.12
C ARG A 38 4.91 -0.06 -3.53
N ALA A 39 6.02 0.67 -3.40
CA ALA A 39 6.10 2.05 -3.84
C ALA A 39 5.90 2.19 -5.36
N ILE A 40 6.54 1.32 -6.17
CA ILE A 40 6.35 1.27 -7.62
C ILE A 40 4.89 0.93 -7.94
N GLU A 41 4.31 -0.05 -7.26
CA GLU A 41 2.89 -0.40 -7.42
C GLU A 41 1.99 0.80 -7.21
N ARG A 42 2.19 1.64 -6.18
CA ARG A 42 1.38 2.87 -5.97
C ARG A 42 1.37 3.79 -7.19
N LEU A 43 2.46 3.83 -7.94
CA LEU A 43 2.61 4.71 -9.09
C LEU A 43 1.87 4.19 -10.33
N VAL A 44 1.73 2.86 -10.46
CA VAL A 44 1.23 2.21 -11.68
C VAL A 44 -0.09 1.47 -11.52
N SER A 45 -0.50 1.16 -10.29
CA SER A 45 -1.69 0.40 -9.97
C SER A 45 -2.27 0.79 -8.61
N ASP A 46 -3.52 0.43 -8.36
CA ASP A 46 -4.10 0.59 -7.04
C ASP A 46 -3.62 -0.56 -6.15
N ILE A 47 -2.99 -0.22 -5.04
CA ILE A 47 -2.49 -1.23 -4.11
C ILE A 47 -3.69 -1.89 -3.43
N PRO A 48 -3.79 -3.25 -3.45
CA PRO A 48 -4.91 -3.93 -2.82
C PRO A 48 -5.03 -3.65 -1.32
N VAL A 49 -3.90 -3.53 -0.63
CA VAL A 49 -3.83 -3.44 0.83
C VAL A 49 -2.73 -2.47 1.24
N GLY A 50 -2.97 -1.59 2.21
CA GLY A 50 -1.91 -0.76 2.79
C GLY A 50 -0.76 -1.62 3.33
N LEU A 51 0.49 -1.19 3.16
CA LEU A 51 1.65 -1.98 3.62
C LEU A 51 1.70 -2.08 5.17
N CYS A 52 1.42 -0.99 5.87
CA CYS A 52 1.41 -0.91 7.32
C CYS A 52 0.07 -0.36 7.84
N GLU A 53 -0.28 -0.71 9.09
CA GLU A 53 -1.47 -0.17 9.77
C GLU A 53 -1.24 1.29 10.20
N GLN A 54 -0.03 1.63 10.65
CA GLN A 54 0.32 2.99 11.07
C GLN A 54 1.61 3.47 10.38
N PRO A 55 1.74 4.77 10.05
CA PRO A 55 2.96 5.31 9.44
C PRO A 55 4.22 5.04 10.27
N ASP A 56 4.09 5.06 11.59
CA ASP A 56 5.18 4.84 12.55
C ASP A 56 5.63 3.36 12.67
N ASP A 57 4.91 2.43 12.02
CA ASP A 57 5.38 1.05 11.85
C ASP A 57 6.56 0.97 10.86
N VAL A 58 6.68 1.97 9.97
CA VAL A 58 7.65 1.99 8.86
C VAL A 58 8.59 3.20 8.93
N ILE A 59 8.13 4.34 9.42
CA ILE A 59 8.93 5.54 9.63
C ILE A 59 9.14 5.70 11.14
N ALA A 60 10.36 5.49 11.59
CA ALA A 60 10.66 5.53 13.02
C ALA A 60 10.46 6.93 13.62
N GLU A 61 9.78 6.98 14.77
CA GLU A 61 9.76 8.11 15.70
C GLU A 61 10.47 7.71 17.00
N GLY A 62 11.78 7.99 17.05
CA GLY A 62 12.70 7.61 18.10
C GLY A 62 13.77 6.65 17.61
N LEU A 63 14.04 5.60 18.39
CA LEU A 63 15.03 4.59 18.04
C LEU A 63 14.65 3.90 16.71
N VAL A 64 15.64 3.68 15.84
CA VAL A 64 15.48 2.98 14.56
C VAL A 64 15.87 1.51 14.74
N SER A 65 15.19 0.59 14.03
CA SER A 65 15.56 -0.84 14.06
C SER A 65 16.88 -1.07 13.34
N ASP A 66 17.62 -2.11 13.72
CA ASP A 66 18.84 -2.54 13.02
C ASP A 66 18.56 -2.85 11.53
N TYR A 67 17.33 -3.25 11.20
CA TYR A 67 16.88 -3.47 9.82
C TYR A 67 16.21 -2.22 9.27
N HIS A 68 17.04 -1.28 8.84
CA HIS A 68 16.62 -0.03 8.22
C HIS A 68 17.35 0.22 6.90
N PHE A 69 16.77 1.08 6.07
CA PHE A 69 17.41 1.59 4.87
C PHE A 69 16.99 3.04 4.63
N PRO A 70 17.85 3.84 3.98
CA PRO A 70 17.50 5.21 3.62
C PRO A 70 16.47 5.19 2.49
N PHE A 71 15.33 5.85 2.71
CA PHE A 71 14.42 6.22 1.65
C PHE A 71 14.75 7.63 1.19
N ILE A 72 15.43 7.69 0.04
CA ILE A 72 15.77 8.91 -0.67
C ILE A 72 14.78 8.98 -1.84
N GLY A 73 14.13 10.12 -2.03
CA GLY A 73 13.21 10.34 -3.15
C GLY A 73 13.85 10.13 -4.53
N ASN A 74 13.10 10.39 -5.60
CA ASN A 74 13.48 10.09 -6.97
C ASN A 74 14.95 10.49 -7.29
N PRO A 75 15.87 9.53 -7.53
CA PRO A 75 17.32 9.78 -7.60
C PRO A 75 17.79 10.43 -8.92
N ILE A 76 16.85 10.78 -9.81
CA ILE A 76 17.15 11.31 -11.15
C ILE A 76 17.80 12.69 -11.08
N ASP A 77 17.47 13.49 -10.06
CA ASP A 77 18.17 14.75 -9.79
C ASP A 77 19.28 14.51 -8.75
N VAL A 78 20.52 14.40 -9.22
CA VAL A 78 21.71 14.32 -8.37
C VAL A 78 21.95 15.69 -7.73
N TRP A 79 21.19 15.99 -6.68
CA TRP A 79 21.33 17.21 -5.87
C TRP A 79 22.22 16.95 -4.65
N ASP A 80 23.05 17.92 -4.26
CA ASP A 80 23.78 17.82 -3.00
C ASP A 80 22.77 17.87 -1.84
N GLN A 81 22.79 16.84 -0.99
CA GLN A 81 21.87 16.67 0.14
C GLN A 81 21.92 17.84 1.12
N LYS A 82 23.07 18.53 1.26
CA LYS A 82 23.20 19.75 2.09
C LYS A 82 22.34 20.92 1.63
N LEU A 83 21.90 20.89 0.38
CA LEU A 83 21.04 21.93 -0.22
C LEU A 83 19.55 21.66 0.04
N SER A 84 19.23 20.54 0.67
CA SER A 84 17.86 20.12 0.96
C SER A 84 17.57 20.09 2.45
N CYS A 85 16.28 19.99 2.77
CA CYS A 85 15.76 19.69 4.09
C CYS A 85 14.78 18.51 3.98
N SER A 86 14.37 17.96 5.11
CA SER A 86 13.44 16.83 5.20
C SER A 86 12.45 17.06 6.33
N SER A 87 11.33 16.35 6.31
CA SER A 87 10.38 16.35 7.42
C SER A 87 10.94 15.70 8.68
N HIS A 88 11.98 14.87 8.53
CA HIS A 88 12.63 14.17 9.63
C HIS A 88 14.12 14.48 9.68
N PHE A 89 14.70 14.38 10.87
CA PHE A 89 16.15 14.34 11.05
C PHE A 89 16.56 13.01 11.68
N GLN A 90 17.77 12.57 11.36
CA GLN A 90 18.38 11.38 11.88
C GLN A 90 19.53 11.73 12.83
N VAL A 91 19.70 10.94 13.87
CA VAL A 91 20.83 11.05 14.78
C VAL A 91 21.54 9.71 14.95
N LEU A 92 22.86 9.67 14.75
CA LEU A 92 23.68 8.57 15.24
C LEU A 92 24.10 8.92 16.68
N ASP A 93 23.60 8.19 17.68
CA ASP A 93 23.98 8.41 19.07
C ASP A 93 24.27 7.06 19.74
N THR A 94 25.43 6.94 20.38
CA THR A 94 25.92 5.70 21.01
C THR A 94 25.91 4.47 20.10
N GLY A 95 26.18 4.66 18.79
CA GLY A 95 26.20 3.59 17.79
C GLY A 95 24.81 3.14 17.31
N GLN A 96 23.74 3.83 17.71
CA GLN A 96 22.38 3.55 17.29
C GLN A 96 21.81 4.71 16.48
N PHE A 97 20.99 4.40 15.46
CA PHE A 97 20.26 5.40 14.73
C PHE A 97 18.97 5.78 15.44
N TRP A 98 18.69 7.07 15.41
CA TRP A 98 17.48 7.70 15.90
C TRP A 98 16.89 8.53 14.77
N GLN A 99 15.58 8.68 14.75
CA GLN A 99 14.89 9.54 13.81
C GLN A 99 13.74 10.27 14.50
N TRP A 100 13.50 11.52 14.13
CA TRP A 100 12.39 12.29 14.67
C TRP A 100 11.77 13.16 13.59
N HIS A 101 10.45 13.24 13.58
CA HIS A 101 9.73 14.27 12.86
C HIS A 101 10.06 15.67 13.42
N ILE A 102 10.32 16.63 12.52
CA ILE A 102 10.60 18.02 12.87
C ILE A 102 9.91 19.06 12.02
N ALA A 103 9.49 18.76 10.79
CA ALA A 103 8.99 19.80 9.90
C ALA A 103 7.96 19.29 8.92
N ASP A 104 7.06 20.20 8.56
CA ASP A 104 6.09 20.01 7.51
C ASP A 104 6.46 20.89 6.30
N PHE A 105 6.20 20.38 5.10
CA PHE A 105 6.36 21.15 3.87
C PHE A 105 5.04 21.85 3.54
N VAL A 106 5.04 23.19 3.54
CA VAL A 106 3.83 24.00 3.30
C VAL A 106 3.96 24.80 2.02
N GLN A 107 2.85 24.92 1.28
CA GLN A 107 2.78 25.86 0.15
C GLN A 107 2.73 27.30 0.68
N VAL A 108 3.46 28.19 0.02
CA VAL A 108 3.46 29.62 0.34
C VAL A 108 2.66 30.35 -0.72
N GLU A 109 1.64 31.10 -0.28
CA GLU A 109 0.81 31.89 -1.18
C GLU A 109 1.66 32.87 -2.01
N GLY A 110 1.44 32.91 -3.32
CA GLY A 110 2.19 33.75 -4.25
C GLY A 110 3.58 33.24 -4.66
N ARG A 111 4.04 32.08 -4.17
CA ARG A 111 5.29 31.44 -4.61
C ARG A 111 5.02 30.18 -5.44
N HIS A 112 5.90 29.89 -6.40
CA HIS A 112 5.88 28.63 -7.17
C HIS A 112 6.56 27.45 -6.45
N TYR A 113 7.03 27.65 -5.21
CA TYR A 113 7.68 26.64 -4.39
C TYR A 113 7.16 26.73 -2.94
N GLY A 114 7.19 25.60 -2.23
CA GLY A 114 6.85 25.54 -0.80
C GLY A 114 8.06 25.74 0.11
N LYS A 115 7.82 25.88 1.40
CA LYS A 115 8.86 26.02 2.43
C LYS A 115 8.70 24.99 3.55
N TRP A 116 9.78 24.73 4.26
CA TRP A 116 9.76 23.88 5.45
C TRP A 116 9.44 24.73 6.67
N THR A 117 8.45 24.29 7.46
CA THR A 117 8.08 24.94 8.72
C THR A 117 8.18 23.95 9.87
N SER A 118 8.68 24.42 11.01
CA SER A 118 8.79 23.63 12.24
C SER A 118 8.30 24.46 13.42
N SER A 119 7.64 23.80 14.37
CA SER A 119 7.29 24.39 15.66
C SER A 119 8.43 24.27 16.70
N GLU A 120 9.47 23.49 16.41
CA GLU A 120 10.57 23.22 17.34
C GLU A 120 11.87 23.96 16.99
N VAL A 121 12.10 24.26 15.69
CA VAL A 121 13.33 24.93 15.21
C VAL A 121 12.96 26.00 14.18
N ASP A 122 13.66 27.14 14.19
CA ASP A 122 13.53 28.12 13.12
C ASP A 122 14.20 27.60 11.84
N LEU A 123 13.38 27.30 10.82
CA LEU A 123 13.81 26.83 9.51
C LEU A 123 13.73 27.91 8.43
N GLU A 124 13.23 29.12 8.75
CA GLU A 124 13.16 30.23 7.81
C GLU A 124 14.53 30.57 7.16
N PRO A 125 15.67 30.46 7.86
CA PRO A 125 16.97 30.68 7.23
C PRO A 125 17.26 29.77 6.03
N LEU A 126 16.67 28.57 5.97
CA LEU A 126 16.89 27.62 4.86
C LEU A 126 16.25 28.08 3.54
N ASP A 127 15.24 28.96 3.57
CA ASP A 127 14.63 29.51 2.37
C ASP A 127 15.63 30.33 1.54
N GLN A 128 16.63 30.94 2.19
CA GLN A 128 17.68 31.73 1.54
C GLN A 128 18.61 30.88 0.66
N ILE A 129 18.64 29.55 0.86
CA ILE A 129 19.48 28.63 0.08
C ILE A 129 19.08 28.67 -1.39
N HIS A 130 17.77 28.67 -1.69
CA HIS A 130 17.28 28.65 -3.07
C HIS A 130 17.74 29.89 -3.85
N GLU A 131 17.61 31.07 -3.25
CA GLU A 131 18.00 32.34 -3.86
C GLU A 131 19.50 32.42 -4.13
N LYS A 132 20.33 32.10 -3.12
CA LYS A 132 21.79 32.13 -3.28
C LYS A 132 22.30 31.07 -4.25
N LEU A 133 21.67 29.89 -4.26
CA LEU A 133 22.04 28.82 -5.16
C LEU A 133 21.71 29.15 -6.62
N ALA A 134 20.60 29.85 -6.88
CA ALA A 134 20.25 30.31 -8.23
C ALA A 134 21.34 31.22 -8.83
N LEU A 135 21.97 32.07 -8.02
CA LEU A 135 23.09 32.92 -8.44
C LEU A 135 24.33 32.14 -8.88
N LEU A 136 24.54 30.94 -8.34
CA LEU A 136 25.67 30.07 -8.68
C LEU A 136 25.35 29.09 -9.82
N ARG A 137 24.08 28.70 -9.99
CA ARG A 137 23.65 27.78 -11.06
C ARG A 137 23.61 28.42 -12.44
N ASN A 138 23.22 29.69 -12.52
CA ASN A 138 23.02 30.36 -13.80
C ASN A 138 24.34 30.63 -14.57
N PRO A 139 25.47 30.98 -13.91
CA PRO A 139 26.75 31.22 -14.58
C PRO A 139 27.76 30.06 -14.48
N VAL A 140 27.32 28.79 -14.45
CA VAL A 140 28.23 27.64 -14.23
C VAL A 140 29.41 27.61 -15.21
N ILE A 141 30.64 27.70 -14.68
CA ILE A 141 31.89 27.65 -15.47
C ILE A 141 32.52 26.26 -15.37
N LYS A 142 32.60 25.54 -16.50
CA LYS A 142 33.17 24.17 -16.55
C LYS A 142 34.68 24.15 -16.27
N PRO A 143 35.22 23.05 -15.71
CA PRO A 143 36.66 22.86 -15.56
C PRO A 143 37.42 23.11 -16.88
N GLY A 144 38.54 23.83 -16.81
CA GLY A 144 39.37 24.18 -17.96
C GLY A 144 38.89 25.39 -18.78
N LYS A 145 37.80 26.06 -18.38
CA LYS A 145 37.37 27.33 -18.98
C LYS A 145 37.93 28.54 -18.19
N PRO A 146 38.18 29.69 -18.86
CA PRO A 146 38.55 30.93 -18.17
C PRO A 146 37.52 31.29 -17.09
N GLY A 147 38.00 31.74 -15.92
CA GLY A 147 37.15 32.06 -14.76
C GLY A 147 36.74 30.87 -13.87
N HIS A 148 37.12 29.63 -14.23
CA HIS A 148 36.76 28.46 -13.41
C HIS A 148 37.39 28.49 -12.00
N THR A 149 38.61 29.01 -11.88
CA THR A 149 39.28 29.14 -10.57
C THR A 149 38.50 30.06 -9.63
N ASP A 150 38.05 31.22 -10.13
CA ASP A 150 37.25 32.17 -9.34
C ASP A 150 35.87 31.59 -9.00
N PHE A 151 35.23 30.93 -9.97
CA PHE A 151 33.97 30.21 -9.76
C PHE A 151 34.09 29.12 -8.67
N LYS A 152 35.22 28.41 -8.61
CA LYS A 152 35.49 27.42 -7.55
C LYS A 152 35.56 28.08 -6.17
N VAL A 153 36.24 29.23 -6.07
CA VAL A 153 36.32 30.01 -4.82
C VAL A 153 34.92 30.45 -4.37
N ASP A 154 34.06 30.87 -5.28
CA ASP A 154 32.69 31.26 -4.95
C ASP A 154 31.82 30.08 -4.49
N ILE A 155 32.01 28.90 -5.08
CA ILE A 155 31.39 27.66 -4.58
C ILE A 155 31.87 27.34 -3.16
N GLU A 156 33.18 27.42 -2.89
CA GLU A 156 33.75 27.15 -1.56
C GLU A 156 33.19 28.12 -0.51
N LYS A 157 33.11 29.41 -0.83
CA LYS A 157 32.47 30.43 0.04
C LYS A 157 31.00 30.13 0.30
N PHE A 158 30.27 29.67 -0.72
CA PHE A 158 28.86 29.29 -0.56
C PHE A 158 28.68 28.10 0.39
N TYR A 159 29.51 27.06 0.27
CA TYR A 159 29.44 25.93 1.20
C TYR A 159 29.88 26.32 2.62
N GLN A 160 30.81 27.25 2.77
CA GLN A 160 31.15 27.82 4.08
C GLN A 160 29.94 28.53 4.70
N TRP A 161 29.31 29.44 3.95
CA TRP A 161 28.07 30.11 4.36
C TRP A 161 26.95 29.11 4.70
N LEU A 162 26.79 28.06 3.88
CA LEU A 162 25.79 27.02 4.12
C LEU A 162 26.05 26.24 5.42
N ASN A 163 27.32 25.94 5.73
CA ASN A 163 27.67 25.31 7.00
C ASN A 163 27.36 26.25 8.19
N ASP A 164 27.68 27.54 8.07
CA ASP A 164 27.43 28.53 9.12
C ASP A 164 25.93 28.76 9.34
N LEU A 165 25.14 28.75 8.27
CA LEU A 165 23.68 28.81 8.30
C LEU A 165 23.08 27.58 9.00
N ARG A 166 23.57 26.37 8.68
CA ARG A 166 23.02 25.12 9.19
C ARG A 166 23.47 24.77 10.60
N ARG A 167 24.64 25.25 11.05
CA ARG A 167 25.17 24.94 12.40
C ARG A 167 24.17 25.19 13.53
N PRO A 168 23.57 26.40 13.68
CA PRO A 168 22.62 26.63 14.77
C PRO A 168 21.37 25.74 14.70
N ILE A 169 20.92 25.38 13.48
CA ILE A 169 19.81 24.45 13.28
C ILE A 169 20.21 23.04 13.75
N LEU A 170 21.40 22.56 13.37
CA LEU A 170 21.88 21.24 13.78
C LEU A 170 22.09 21.14 15.31
N ASP A 171 22.60 22.21 15.93
CA ASP A 171 22.76 22.29 17.38
C ASP A 171 21.39 22.21 18.09
N ALA A 172 20.39 22.95 17.60
CA ALA A 172 19.02 22.88 18.13
C ALA A 172 18.39 21.49 17.95
N LEU A 173 18.61 20.83 16.82
CA LEU A 173 18.12 19.47 16.56
C LEU A 173 18.78 18.44 17.48
N TRP A 174 20.06 18.61 17.80
CA TRP A 174 20.74 17.78 18.78
C TRP A 174 20.12 17.91 20.17
N ASP A 175 19.85 19.14 20.62
CA ASP A 175 19.19 19.39 21.91
C ASP A 175 17.77 18.79 21.95
N ILE A 176 17.03 18.88 20.85
CA ILE A 176 15.73 18.22 20.68
C ILE A 176 15.87 16.71 20.83
N HIS A 177 16.85 16.09 20.17
CA HIS A 177 17.10 14.66 20.29
C HIS A 177 17.40 14.24 21.74
N VAL A 178 18.32 14.95 22.41
CA VAL A 178 18.68 14.66 23.81
C VAL A 178 17.45 14.77 24.72
N ARG A 179 16.61 15.79 24.52
CA ARG A 179 15.36 15.99 25.27
C ARG A 179 14.35 14.87 25.00
N LYS A 180 14.04 14.58 23.73
CA LYS A 180 13.05 13.55 23.33
C LYS A 180 13.48 12.16 23.81
N ARG A 181 14.76 11.80 23.65
CA ARG A 181 15.31 10.52 24.14
C ARG A 181 15.15 10.36 25.65
N ARG A 182 15.40 11.42 26.44
CA ARG A 182 15.25 11.37 27.91
C ARG A 182 13.79 11.26 28.34
N ALA A 183 12.87 11.86 27.58
CA ALA A 183 11.45 11.83 27.88
C ALA A 183 10.79 10.48 27.54
N GLN A 184 11.34 9.72 26.59
CA GLN A 184 10.75 8.49 26.11
C GLN A 184 11.50 7.26 26.65
N SER A 185 10.81 6.48 27.49
CA SER A 185 11.38 5.29 28.14
C SER A 185 11.27 4.01 27.32
N SER A 186 10.47 3.99 26.26
CA SER A 186 10.21 2.79 25.46
C SER A 186 9.96 3.08 23.99
N PHE A 187 10.40 2.17 23.12
CA PHE A 187 10.24 2.24 21.67
C PHE A 187 9.52 0.97 21.16
N PRO A 188 8.20 0.86 21.36
CA PRO A 188 7.44 -0.37 21.07
C PRO A 188 7.37 -0.70 19.57
N LYS A 189 7.73 0.24 18.69
CA LYS A 189 7.78 0.08 17.24
C LYS A 189 9.15 -0.40 16.72
N VAL A 190 10.10 -0.68 17.62
CA VAL A 190 11.44 -1.14 17.23
C VAL A 190 11.56 -2.65 17.36
N THR A 191 11.82 -3.29 16.24
CA THR A 191 11.97 -4.75 16.17
C THR A 191 13.44 -5.15 16.16
N LYS A 192 13.73 -6.37 16.64
CA LYS A 192 15.05 -7.02 16.58
C LYS A 192 15.13 -8.12 15.52
N CYS A 193 14.01 -8.46 14.88
CA CYS A 193 13.94 -9.53 13.90
C CYS A 193 14.10 -8.96 12.48
N ILE A 194 14.65 -9.79 11.59
CA ILE A 194 14.70 -9.49 10.16
C ILE A 194 13.25 -9.35 9.67
N PRO A 195 12.88 -8.25 8.99
CA PRO A 195 11.55 -8.09 8.41
C PRO A 195 11.22 -9.23 7.44
N PRO A 196 10.02 -9.83 7.52
CA PRO A 196 9.61 -10.88 6.59
C PRO A 196 9.38 -10.31 5.19
N GLN A 197 9.43 -11.19 4.19
CA GLN A 197 8.87 -10.90 2.87
C GLN A 197 7.35 -10.88 3.00
N LEU A 198 6.71 -9.85 2.42
CA LEU A 198 5.26 -9.68 2.46
C LEU A 198 4.69 -9.73 1.05
N SER A 199 3.64 -10.52 0.88
CA SER A 199 2.89 -10.52 -0.37
C SER A 199 2.06 -9.24 -0.54
N ARG A 200 1.50 -9.07 -1.74
CA ARG A 200 0.63 -7.92 -2.05
C ARG A 200 -0.68 -7.91 -1.26
N PHE A 201 -1.05 -9.03 -0.66
CA PHE A 201 -2.31 -9.27 0.05
C PHE A 201 -2.12 -9.22 1.56
N GLU A 202 -0.96 -8.75 2.03
CA GLU A 202 -0.65 -8.65 3.44
C GLU A 202 -0.38 -7.19 3.83
N SER A 203 -0.75 -6.87 5.07
CA SER A 203 -0.26 -5.70 5.80
C SER A 203 0.49 -6.17 7.04
N PHE A 204 1.26 -5.27 7.66
CA PHE A 204 1.85 -5.53 8.95
C PHE A 204 1.66 -4.39 9.94
N THR A 205 1.87 -4.68 11.22
CA THR A 205 1.99 -3.68 12.29
C THR A 205 2.98 -4.16 13.33
N ILE A 206 3.55 -3.22 14.09
CA ILE A 206 4.46 -3.53 15.18
C ILE A 206 3.78 -3.32 16.53
N ARG A 207 3.85 -4.35 17.38
CA ARG A 207 3.33 -4.30 18.76
C ARG A 207 4.39 -4.85 19.69
N ASN A 208 4.84 -4.05 20.65
CA ASN A 208 5.83 -4.42 21.66
C ASN A 208 7.13 -5.02 21.07
N GLY A 209 7.60 -4.46 19.94
CA GLY A 209 8.81 -4.90 19.25
C GLY A 209 8.67 -6.17 18.42
N GLU A 210 7.45 -6.68 18.25
CA GLU A 210 7.14 -7.85 17.42
C GLU A 210 6.35 -7.44 16.18
N ILE A 211 6.63 -8.12 15.06
CA ILE A 211 5.95 -7.93 13.78
C ILE A 211 4.70 -8.82 13.74
N TYR A 212 3.54 -8.22 13.49
CA TYR A 212 2.28 -8.90 13.25
C TYR A 212 1.85 -8.67 11.81
N THR A 213 1.43 -9.72 11.11
CA THR A 213 0.89 -9.60 9.75
C THR A 213 -0.61 -9.88 9.71
N LYS A 214 -1.29 -9.27 8.74
CA LYS A 214 -2.70 -9.50 8.43
C LYS A 214 -2.83 -9.84 6.96
N PHE A 215 -3.40 -11.01 6.66
CA PHE A 215 -3.70 -11.45 5.31
C PHE A 215 -5.13 -11.05 4.91
N PHE A 216 -5.28 -10.51 3.70
CA PHE A 216 -6.55 -10.08 3.13
C PHE A 216 -6.95 -11.05 2.04
N ALA A 217 -7.85 -11.98 2.37
CA ALA A 217 -8.24 -13.06 1.46
C ALA A 217 -9.19 -12.60 0.34
N ALA A 218 -10.04 -11.61 0.61
CA ALA A 218 -11.00 -11.08 -0.36
C ALA A 218 -10.38 -10.68 -1.72
N PRO A 219 -9.31 -9.85 -1.78
CA PRO A 219 -8.67 -9.50 -3.05
C PRO A 219 -8.08 -10.70 -3.81
N VAL A 220 -7.59 -11.73 -3.10
CA VAL A 220 -7.10 -12.97 -3.73
C VAL A 220 -8.24 -13.67 -4.44
N PHE A 221 -9.35 -13.89 -3.72
CA PHE A 221 -10.51 -14.59 -4.26
C PHE A 221 -11.20 -13.80 -5.37
N PHE A 222 -11.27 -12.48 -5.28
CA PHE A 222 -11.80 -11.63 -6.34
C PHE A 222 -10.99 -11.77 -7.63
N ARG A 223 -9.66 -11.69 -7.54
CA ARG A 223 -8.77 -11.84 -8.69
C ARG A 223 -8.95 -13.21 -9.34
N SER A 224 -8.95 -14.28 -8.55
CA SER A 224 -9.12 -15.64 -9.06
C SER A 224 -10.51 -15.85 -9.65
N CYS A 225 -11.57 -15.33 -9.03
CA CYS A 225 -12.93 -15.35 -9.59
C CYS A 225 -12.97 -14.72 -10.98
N ARG A 226 -12.38 -13.53 -11.14
CA ARG A 226 -12.31 -12.83 -12.42
C ARG A 226 -11.50 -13.60 -13.46
N GLN A 227 -10.35 -14.16 -13.07
CA GLN A 227 -9.51 -14.96 -13.96
C GLN A 227 -10.26 -16.17 -14.52
N HIS A 228 -10.90 -16.95 -13.66
CA HIS A 228 -11.66 -18.14 -14.06
C HIS A 228 -12.92 -17.79 -14.88
N ALA A 229 -13.60 -16.66 -14.58
CA ALA A 229 -14.71 -16.18 -15.38
C ALA A 229 -14.29 -15.80 -16.81
N ILE A 230 -13.13 -15.12 -16.95
CA ILE A 230 -12.55 -14.78 -18.26
C ILE A 230 -12.11 -16.03 -19.01
N GLU A 231 -11.47 -16.99 -18.35
CA GLU A 231 -10.98 -18.21 -18.99
C GLU A 231 -12.12 -19.10 -19.47
N ALA A 232 -13.18 -19.25 -18.66
CA ALA A 232 -14.42 -19.90 -19.09
C ALA A 232 -14.99 -19.30 -20.39
N GLU A 233 -14.96 -17.96 -20.52
CA GLU A 233 -15.48 -17.25 -21.69
C GLU A 233 -14.56 -17.39 -22.91
N LYS A 234 -13.23 -17.38 -22.72
CA LYS A 234 -12.27 -17.69 -23.79
C LYS A 234 -12.44 -19.11 -24.31
N LEU A 235 -12.63 -20.09 -23.43
CA LEU A 235 -12.89 -21.47 -23.82
C LEU A 235 -14.15 -21.59 -24.66
N VAL A 236 -15.22 -20.86 -24.31
CA VAL A 236 -16.46 -20.83 -25.12
C VAL A 236 -16.20 -20.17 -26.50
N SER A 237 -15.36 -19.15 -26.55
CA SER A 237 -15.13 -18.32 -27.74
C SER A 237 -14.06 -18.88 -28.70
N SER A 238 -13.16 -19.73 -28.23
CA SER A 238 -12.16 -20.38 -29.08
C SER A 238 -12.86 -21.33 -30.06
N GLY A 239 -12.88 -20.98 -31.35
CA GLY A 239 -13.64 -21.69 -32.38
C GLY A 239 -13.20 -23.14 -32.67
N ASP A 240 -12.21 -23.67 -31.96
CA ASP A 240 -11.73 -25.04 -32.13
C ASP A 240 -12.70 -26.05 -31.51
N LYS A 241 -13.30 -26.86 -32.38
CA LYS A 241 -14.23 -27.97 -32.11
C LYS A 241 -15.35 -27.60 -31.12
N GLN A 242 -16.36 -26.87 -31.61
CA GLN A 242 -17.68 -26.83 -30.98
C GLN A 242 -18.15 -28.27 -30.68
N GLY A 243 -18.12 -28.68 -29.41
CA GLY A 243 -18.80 -29.90 -28.93
C GLY A 243 -17.93 -31.07 -28.48
N SER A 244 -16.63 -30.93 -28.20
CA SER A 244 -15.92 -32.02 -27.49
C SER A 244 -16.32 -32.04 -26.00
N VAL A 245 -16.57 -33.23 -25.46
CA VAL A 245 -16.91 -33.42 -24.02
C VAL A 245 -15.82 -32.85 -23.12
N ALA A 246 -14.55 -33.07 -23.48
CA ALA A 246 -13.41 -32.54 -22.73
C ALA A 246 -13.42 -31.01 -22.58
N LYS A 247 -13.79 -30.29 -23.65
CA LYS A 247 -13.91 -28.82 -23.61
C LYS A 247 -15.06 -28.37 -22.72
N LEU A 248 -16.16 -29.13 -22.72
CA LEU A 248 -17.29 -28.86 -21.81
C LEU A 248 -16.90 -29.06 -20.35
N ASP A 249 -16.10 -30.09 -20.06
CA ASP A 249 -15.57 -30.36 -18.72
C ASP A 249 -14.69 -29.19 -18.23
N GLU A 250 -13.78 -28.69 -19.06
CA GLU A 250 -12.94 -27.52 -18.76
C GLU A 250 -13.79 -26.27 -18.50
N ILE A 251 -14.77 -26.00 -19.37
CA ILE A 251 -15.71 -24.86 -19.17
C ILE A 251 -16.43 -24.98 -17.82
N TYR A 252 -16.91 -26.18 -17.46
CA TYR A 252 -17.58 -26.37 -16.17
C TYR A 252 -16.65 -26.25 -14.97
N GLN A 253 -15.40 -26.70 -15.08
CA GLN A 253 -14.40 -26.50 -14.03
C GLN A 253 -14.11 -25.01 -13.80
N GLU A 254 -13.85 -24.26 -14.87
CA GLU A 254 -13.60 -22.81 -14.78
C GLU A 254 -14.80 -22.06 -14.21
N ARG A 255 -16.02 -22.40 -14.65
CA ARG A 255 -17.25 -21.78 -14.10
C ARG A 255 -17.49 -22.13 -12.64
N ALA A 256 -17.26 -23.38 -12.24
CA ALA A 256 -17.37 -23.80 -10.84
C ALA A 256 -16.37 -23.06 -9.95
N ASN A 257 -15.11 -22.96 -10.40
CA ASN A 257 -14.05 -22.23 -9.70
C ASN A 257 -14.44 -20.75 -9.52
N ALA A 258 -14.92 -20.08 -10.58
CA ALA A 258 -15.37 -18.70 -10.49
C ALA A 258 -16.47 -18.51 -9.44
N ILE A 259 -17.48 -19.38 -9.39
CA ILE A 259 -18.58 -19.32 -8.42
C ILE A 259 -18.07 -19.56 -6.98
N ILE A 260 -17.23 -20.57 -6.76
CA ILE A 260 -16.68 -20.89 -5.43
C ILE A 260 -15.85 -19.72 -4.91
N LEU A 261 -14.94 -19.19 -5.75
CA LEU A 261 -14.07 -18.08 -5.39
C LEU A 261 -14.84 -16.77 -5.24
N GLY A 262 -15.86 -16.52 -6.06
CA GLY A 262 -16.73 -15.36 -5.90
C GLY A 262 -17.47 -15.39 -4.55
N ALA A 263 -17.99 -16.54 -4.14
CA ALA A 263 -18.63 -16.69 -2.82
C ALA A 263 -17.61 -16.50 -1.68
N ALA A 264 -16.40 -17.07 -1.82
CA ALA A 264 -15.32 -16.92 -0.85
C ALA A 264 -14.85 -15.47 -0.73
N CYS A 265 -14.83 -14.71 -1.82
CA CYS A 265 -14.52 -13.28 -1.84
C CYS A 265 -15.49 -12.49 -0.95
N LEU A 266 -16.80 -12.66 -1.17
CA LEU A 266 -17.81 -11.94 -0.38
C LEU A 266 -17.83 -12.37 1.08
N GLU A 267 -17.55 -13.64 1.35
CA GLU A 267 -17.45 -14.17 2.71
C GLU A 267 -16.23 -13.60 3.45
N ALA A 268 -15.06 -13.61 2.81
CA ALA A 268 -13.85 -13.00 3.37
C ALA A 268 -14.06 -11.51 3.63
N PHE A 269 -14.62 -10.79 2.66
CA PHE A 269 -14.85 -9.35 2.77
C PHE A 269 -15.78 -9.00 3.94
N ILE A 270 -16.94 -9.66 4.06
CA ILE A 270 -17.87 -9.37 5.14
C ILE A 270 -17.32 -9.81 6.50
N ASN A 271 -16.52 -10.88 6.55
CA ASN A 271 -15.87 -11.31 7.78
C ASN A 271 -14.80 -10.30 8.22
N ASP A 272 -13.98 -9.79 7.30
CA ASP A 272 -12.97 -8.78 7.60
C ASP A 272 -13.64 -7.53 8.21
N LEU A 273 -14.70 -7.02 7.57
CA LEU A 273 -15.47 -5.89 8.10
C LEU A 273 -16.12 -6.17 9.45
N GLY A 274 -16.63 -7.38 9.63
CA GLY A 274 -17.25 -7.83 10.87
C GLY A 274 -16.28 -7.91 12.04
N PHE A 275 -15.09 -8.47 11.82
CA PHE A 275 -14.03 -8.50 12.83
C PHE A 275 -13.45 -7.12 13.13
N GLU A 276 -13.38 -6.24 12.14
CA GLU A 276 -12.88 -4.88 12.32
C GLU A 276 -13.84 -4.02 13.15
N HIS A 277 -15.14 -4.04 12.83
CA HIS A 277 -16.12 -3.17 13.48
C HIS A 277 -16.82 -3.79 14.68
N PHE A 278 -16.98 -5.12 14.71
CA PHE A 278 -17.78 -5.83 15.71
C PHE A 278 -17.09 -7.09 16.27
N PRO A 279 -15.80 -7.03 16.69
CA PRO A 279 -14.98 -8.22 16.96
C PRO A 279 -15.56 -9.17 18.02
N LYS A 280 -16.25 -8.65 19.04
CA LYS A 280 -16.84 -9.47 20.11
C LYS A 280 -18.06 -10.25 19.63
N LEU A 281 -18.88 -9.64 18.78
CA LEU A 281 -20.09 -10.25 18.23
C LEU A 281 -19.71 -11.19 17.09
N TRP A 282 -18.76 -10.80 16.25
CA TRP A 282 -18.45 -11.53 15.02
C TRP A 282 -17.86 -12.93 15.27
N LYS A 283 -17.11 -13.09 16.37
CA LYS A 283 -16.63 -14.41 16.84
C LYS A 283 -17.74 -15.46 17.01
N ASN A 284 -18.97 -15.03 17.30
CA ASN A 284 -20.09 -15.92 17.57
C ASN A 284 -21.01 -16.13 16.35
N VAL A 285 -20.75 -15.46 15.23
CA VAL A 285 -21.61 -15.50 14.03
C VAL A 285 -20.92 -16.10 12.81
N GLU A 286 -19.75 -16.72 13.00
CA GLU A 286 -18.99 -17.39 11.92
C GLU A 286 -19.82 -18.47 11.20
N SER A 287 -20.69 -19.17 11.92
CA SER A 287 -21.56 -20.22 11.39
C SER A 287 -22.76 -19.72 10.60
N LEU A 288 -23.02 -18.40 10.59
CA LEU A 288 -24.09 -17.83 9.80
C LEU A 288 -23.81 -18.00 8.31
N SER A 289 -24.89 -18.20 7.55
CA SER A 289 -24.79 -18.23 6.10
C SER A 289 -24.31 -16.88 5.54
N LEU A 290 -23.69 -16.89 4.36
CA LEU A 290 -23.21 -15.68 3.69
C LEU A 290 -24.28 -14.57 3.66
N THR A 291 -25.48 -14.87 3.15
CA THR A 291 -26.61 -13.93 3.10
C THR A 291 -26.96 -13.36 4.49
N ALA A 292 -26.93 -14.20 5.52
CA ALA A 292 -27.23 -13.77 6.89
C ALA A 292 -26.13 -12.87 7.47
N LYS A 293 -24.85 -13.11 7.16
CA LYS A 293 -23.74 -12.22 7.56
C LYS A 293 -23.89 -10.83 6.95
N TRP A 294 -24.25 -10.77 5.66
CA TRP A 294 -24.48 -9.51 4.95
C TRP A 294 -25.65 -8.73 5.53
N GLN A 295 -26.79 -9.38 5.73
CA GLN A 295 -27.96 -8.76 6.36
C GLN A 295 -27.63 -8.28 7.78
N LEU A 296 -26.97 -9.12 8.59
CA LEU A 296 -26.58 -8.77 9.96
C LEU A 296 -25.69 -7.54 10.00
N TYR A 297 -24.69 -7.46 9.12
CA TYR A 297 -23.80 -6.30 9.08
C TYR A 297 -24.56 -5.00 8.77
N LEU A 298 -25.48 -5.02 7.81
CA LEU A 298 -26.35 -3.87 7.49
C LEU A 298 -27.25 -3.51 8.67
N VAL A 299 -27.84 -4.49 9.37
CA VAL A 299 -28.63 -4.26 10.59
C VAL A 299 -27.79 -3.55 11.65
N LEU A 300 -26.56 -4.02 11.89
CA LEU A 300 -25.64 -3.41 12.88
C LEU A 300 -25.20 -2.00 12.50
N LYS A 301 -25.22 -1.66 11.21
CA LYS A 301 -24.95 -0.30 10.70
C LYS A 301 -26.23 0.56 10.57
N GLY A 302 -27.40 0.05 10.98
CA GLY A 302 -28.67 0.76 10.92
C GLY A 302 -29.24 0.91 9.50
N LYS A 303 -28.92 -0.02 8.60
CA LYS A 303 -29.25 -0.02 7.16
C LYS A 303 -30.02 -1.26 6.72
N ASN A 304 -30.83 -1.83 7.60
CA ASN A 304 -31.56 -3.10 7.35
C ASN A 304 -32.51 -3.03 6.15
N ASP A 305 -33.06 -1.85 5.88
CA ASP A 305 -33.98 -1.57 4.77
C ASP A 305 -33.34 -1.68 3.38
N LEU A 306 -32.01 -1.66 3.30
CA LEU A 306 -31.29 -1.77 2.03
C LEU A 306 -31.13 -3.21 1.54
N PHE A 307 -31.31 -4.22 2.40
CA PHE A 307 -31.15 -5.61 2.02
C PHE A 307 -32.44 -6.18 1.40
N ASP A 308 -32.52 -6.21 0.06
CA ASP A 308 -33.63 -6.83 -0.67
C ASP A 308 -33.14 -8.01 -1.54
N PRO A 309 -33.34 -9.28 -1.11
CA PRO A 309 -32.89 -10.46 -1.87
C PRO A 309 -33.63 -10.65 -3.21
N GLY A 310 -34.70 -9.88 -3.47
CA GLY A 310 -35.44 -9.88 -4.73
C GLY A 310 -34.92 -8.88 -5.76
N ARG A 311 -33.95 -8.03 -5.41
CA ARG A 311 -33.38 -6.99 -6.28
C ARG A 311 -31.87 -7.08 -6.33
N GLU A 312 -31.29 -6.61 -7.42
CA GLU A 312 -29.83 -6.44 -7.49
C GLU A 312 -29.38 -5.40 -6.45
N PRO A 313 -28.18 -5.58 -5.87
CA PRO A 313 -27.20 -6.65 -6.12
C PRO A 313 -27.41 -7.91 -5.24
N TYR A 314 -28.33 -7.87 -4.27
CA TYR A 314 -28.52 -8.97 -3.32
C TYR A 314 -29.19 -10.21 -3.92
N GLN A 315 -29.93 -10.06 -5.01
CA GLN A 315 -30.41 -11.18 -5.82
C GLN A 315 -29.23 -12.02 -6.33
N SER A 316 -28.18 -11.37 -6.83
CA SER A 316 -26.93 -12.04 -7.25
C SER A 316 -26.25 -12.76 -6.10
N LEU A 317 -26.22 -12.16 -4.90
CA LEU A 317 -25.68 -12.79 -3.69
C LEU A 317 -26.42 -14.10 -3.35
N VAL A 318 -27.75 -14.07 -3.39
CA VAL A 318 -28.59 -15.26 -3.12
C VAL A 318 -28.37 -16.34 -4.18
N GLN A 319 -28.30 -15.96 -5.46
CA GLN A 319 -28.01 -16.87 -6.55
C GLN A 319 -26.61 -17.50 -6.41
N LEU A 320 -25.59 -16.69 -6.13
CA LEU A 320 -24.21 -17.12 -5.92
C LEU A 320 -24.10 -18.14 -4.79
N LYS A 321 -24.67 -17.82 -3.62
CA LYS A 321 -24.73 -18.72 -2.47
C LYS A 321 -25.38 -20.04 -2.86
N LYS A 322 -26.53 -19.99 -3.54
CA LYS A 322 -27.27 -21.19 -3.95
C LYS A 322 -26.47 -22.07 -4.90
N SER A 323 -25.80 -21.49 -5.90
CA SER A 323 -24.95 -22.24 -6.82
C SER A 323 -23.75 -22.85 -6.09
N ARG A 324 -23.07 -22.09 -5.22
CA ARG A 324 -21.95 -22.58 -4.41
C ARG A 324 -22.36 -23.72 -3.48
N ASP A 325 -23.47 -23.58 -2.74
CA ASP A 325 -23.94 -24.57 -1.78
C ASP A 325 -24.29 -25.90 -2.46
N LYS A 326 -24.85 -25.87 -3.67
CA LYS A 326 -25.13 -27.08 -4.44
C LYS A 326 -23.86 -27.86 -4.82
N MET A 327 -22.76 -27.16 -5.08
CA MET A 327 -21.48 -27.78 -5.41
C MET A 327 -20.76 -28.28 -4.15
N MET A 328 -20.74 -27.48 -3.09
CA MET A 328 -20.03 -27.82 -1.83
C MET A 328 -20.77 -28.86 -0.99
N HIS A 329 -22.08 -28.97 -1.14
CA HIS A 329 -22.93 -29.96 -0.46
C HIS A 329 -23.59 -30.90 -1.47
N PHE A 330 -22.81 -31.35 -2.45
CA PHE A 330 -23.28 -32.18 -3.55
C PHE A 330 -23.93 -33.47 -3.05
N LYS A 331 -25.08 -33.79 -3.64
CA LYS A 331 -25.77 -35.07 -3.49
C LYS A 331 -25.88 -35.68 -4.88
N GLY A 332 -25.37 -36.91 -5.05
CA GLY A 332 -25.33 -37.64 -6.32
C GLY A 332 -26.68 -38.11 -6.85
N ASP A 333 -27.72 -37.29 -6.76
CA ASP A 333 -29.07 -37.61 -7.20
C ASP A 333 -29.26 -37.27 -8.68
N TYR A 334 -30.04 -38.08 -9.39
CA TYR A 334 -30.54 -37.70 -10.72
C TYR A 334 -31.42 -36.45 -10.63
N LYS A 335 -31.15 -35.46 -11.49
CA LYS A 335 -31.95 -34.23 -11.62
C LYS A 335 -32.56 -34.15 -13.02
N LYS A 336 -33.83 -33.75 -13.08
CA LYS A 336 -34.54 -33.54 -14.35
C LYS A 336 -33.88 -32.41 -15.14
N VAL A 337 -33.64 -32.64 -16.44
CA VAL A 337 -33.18 -31.62 -17.39
C VAL A 337 -34.23 -30.52 -17.55
N ARG A 338 -33.80 -29.31 -17.92
CA ARG A 338 -34.71 -28.17 -18.11
C ARG A 338 -34.92 -27.88 -19.59
N GLN A 339 -36.17 -27.66 -19.99
CA GLN A 339 -36.49 -27.12 -21.30
C GLN A 339 -36.42 -25.59 -21.23
N MET A 340 -35.64 -25.02 -22.14
CA MET A 340 -35.50 -23.58 -22.37
C MET A 340 -35.95 -23.29 -23.80
N THR A 341 -36.20 -22.01 -24.11
CA THR A 341 -36.64 -21.57 -25.45
C THR A 341 -35.70 -22.02 -26.57
N ASN A 342 -34.40 -22.17 -26.25
CA ASN A 342 -33.33 -22.50 -27.20
C ASN A 342 -32.82 -23.95 -27.07
N GLY A 343 -33.55 -24.83 -26.36
CA GLY A 343 -33.19 -26.25 -26.24
C GLY A 343 -33.28 -26.83 -24.83
N VAL A 344 -32.72 -28.03 -24.65
CA VAL A 344 -32.67 -28.73 -23.37
C VAL A 344 -31.30 -28.53 -22.73
N ILE A 345 -31.27 -28.11 -21.46
CA ILE A 345 -30.03 -27.94 -20.70
C ILE A 345 -29.96 -28.90 -19.51
N THR A 346 -28.74 -29.34 -19.18
CA THR A 346 -28.48 -30.17 -18.01
C THR A 346 -28.67 -29.37 -16.72
N HIS A 347 -28.77 -30.06 -15.58
CA HIS A 347 -28.78 -29.38 -14.29
C HIS A 347 -27.47 -28.65 -14.01
N THR A 348 -26.34 -29.21 -14.47
CA THR A 348 -25.01 -28.60 -14.36
C THR A 348 -24.93 -27.29 -15.14
N GLU A 349 -25.35 -27.27 -16.42
CA GLU A 349 -25.40 -26.03 -17.22
C GLU A 349 -26.29 -24.98 -16.55
N HIS A 350 -27.40 -25.41 -15.96
CA HIS A 350 -28.31 -24.51 -15.27
C HIS A 350 -27.66 -23.85 -14.03
N ASP A 351 -26.85 -24.58 -13.28
CA ASP A 351 -26.24 -24.08 -12.04
C ASP A 351 -24.93 -23.31 -12.31
N LEU A 352 -24.29 -23.62 -13.43
CA LEU A 352 -23.08 -22.98 -13.98
C LEU A 352 -23.39 -22.16 -15.24
N ARG A 353 -24.50 -21.41 -15.24
CA ARG A 353 -24.91 -20.63 -16.42
C ARG A 353 -23.84 -19.64 -16.84
N ARG A 354 -23.55 -19.62 -18.14
CA ARG A 354 -22.56 -18.71 -18.75
C ARG A 354 -22.83 -17.25 -18.37
N GLU A 355 -24.06 -16.78 -18.58
CA GLU A 355 -24.41 -15.37 -18.42
C GLU A 355 -24.16 -14.89 -17.00
N PHE A 356 -24.45 -15.75 -16.01
CA PHE A 356 -24.21 -15.42 -14.61
C PHE A 356 -22.72 -15.40 -14.28
N VAL A 357 -21.94 -16.37 -14.77
CA VAL A 357 -20.51 -16.47 -14.44
C VAL A 357 -19.70 -15.37 -15.12
N CYS A 358 -19.98 -15.06 -16.38
CA CYS A 358 -19.29 -14.00 -17.11
C CYS A 358 -19.46 -12.62 -16.44
N ASP A 359 -20.65 -12.37 -15.90
CA ASP A 359 -20.98 -11.11 -15.23
C ASP A 359 -20.71 -11.13 -13.71
N LEU A 360 -20.28 -12.29 -13.18
CA LEU A 360 -20.07 -12.47 -11.74
C LEU A 360 -19.08 -11.44 -11.16
N PRO A 361 -17.89 -11.19 -11.74
CA PRO A 361 -16.96 -10.20 -11.20
C PRO A 361 -17.57 -8.80 -11.06
N ASN A 362 -18.35 -8.35 -12.05
CA ASN A 362 -19.02 -7.05 -12.02
C ASN A 362 -20.09 -7.00 -10.92
N ARG A 363 -20.83 -8.10 -10.74
CA ARG A 363 -21.84 -8.22 -9.67
C ARG A 363 -21.21 -8.20 -8.28
N LEU A 364 -20.05 -8.83 -8.11
CA LEU A 364 -19.28 -8.77 -6.87
C LEU A 364 -18.81 -7.34 -6.58
N GLU A 365 -18.28 -6.66 -7.59
CA GLU A 365 -17.84 -5.27 -7.51
C GLU A 365 -18.99 -4.35 -7.09
N GLN A 366 -20.12 -4.42 -7.79
CA GLN A 366 -21.33 -3.64 -7.47
C GLN A 366 -21.81 -3.93 -6.03
N LEU A 367 -21.89 -5.20 -5.64
CA LEU A 367 -22.35 -5.57 -4.30
C LEU A 367 -21.45 -5.03 -3.19
N ILE A 368 -20.13 -5.10 -3.38
CA ILE A 368 -19.16 -4.57 -2.40
C ILE A 368 -19.22 -3.03 -2.37
N GLN A 369 -19.28 -2.39 -3.54
CA GLN A 369 -19.36 -0.94 -3.66
C GLN A 369 -20.62 -0.41 -2.96
N GLU A 370 -21.79 -0.99 -3.22
CA GLU A 370 -23.04 -0.57 -2.58
C GLU A 370 -23.01 -0.75 -1.07
N LEU A 371 -22.39 -1.83 -0.56
CA LEU A 371 -22.21 -2.00 0.89
C LEU A 371 -21.30 -0.90 1.47
N CYS A 372 -20.18 -0.61 0.82
CA CYS A 372 -19.25 0.42 1.26
C CYS A 372 -19.93 1.79 1.28
N GLU A 373 -20.62 2.16 0.19
CA GLU A 373 -21.36 3.42 0.09
C GLU A 373 -22.46 3.53 1.15
N ALA A 374 -23.27 2.48 1.31
CA ALA A 374 -24.34 2.43 2.30
C ALA A 374 -23.84 2.58 3.75
N THR A 375 -22.61 2.15 4.01
CA THR A 375 -21.99 2.16 5.35
C THR A 375 -20.89 3.20 5.52
N ALA A 376 -20.75 4.12 4.55
CA ALA A 376 -19.74 5.19 4.51
C ALA A 376 -18.29 4.68 4.68
N LEU A 377 -18.00 3.50 4.14
CA LEU A 377 -16.66 2.94 4.09
C LEU A 377 -15.96 3.29 2.77
N PRO A 378 -14.62 3.41 2.77
CA PRO A 378 -13.87 3.57 1.54
C PRO A 378 -14.08 2.35 0.63
N ILE A 379 -14.26 2.59 -0.67
CA ILE A 379 -14.33 1.53 -1.67
C ILE A 379 -12.94 0.88 -1.76
N PRO A 380 -12.83 -0.45 -1.62
CA PRO A 380 -11.55 -1.12 -1.67
C PRO A 380 -10.84 -0.91 -3.03
N PRO A 381 -9.57 -0.48 -3.03
CA PRO A 381 -8.83 -0.15 -4.26
C PRO A 381 -8.65 -1.33 -5.23
N TRP A 382 -8.75 -2.57 -4.74
CA TRP A 382 -8.60 -3.78 -5.55
C TRP A 382 -9.83 -4.17 -6.37
N LEU A 383 -10.97 -3.50 -6.20
CA LEU A 383 -12.20 -3.80 -6.96
C LEU A 383 -12.11 -3.33 -8.41
N THR A 384 -11.52 -2.15 -8.63
CA THR A 384 -11.39 -1.50 -9.94
C THR A 384 -9.92 -1.48 -10.39
N PRO A 385 -9.36 -2.61 -10.87
CA PRO A 385 -8.00 -2.59 -11.38
C PRO A 385 -7.91 -1.66 -12.61
N LYS A 386 -6.98 -0.70 -12.58
CA LYS A 386 -6.76 0.25 -13.68
C LYS A 386 -6.52 -0.48 -15.01
N PRO A 387 -7.22 -0.09 -16.10
CA PRO A 387 -7.29 -0.86 -17.34
C PRO A 387 -5.98 -1.02 -18.12
N ASN A 388 -4.94 -0.23 -17.82
CA ASN A 388 -3.70 -0.19 -18.62
C ASN A 388 -2.52 -0.98 -18.06
N PHE A 389 -2.65 -1.57 -16.87
CA PHE A 389 -1.60 -2.41 -16.30
C PHE A 389 -2.25 -3.72 -15.89
N GLY A 390 -2.18 -4.67 -16.83
CA GLY A 390 -2.80 -5.98 -16.69
C GLY A 390 -2.46 -6.60 -15.34
N TRP A 391 -3.50 -6.90 -14.58
CA TRP A 391 -3.43 -7.87 -13.48
C TRP A 391 -3.36 -9.31 -14.00
N MET A 392 -2.74 -9.52 -15.17
CA MET A 392 -2.48 -10.84 -15.71
C MET A 392 -1.30 -11.42 -14.96
#